data_AF-A0A8T1RZI9-F1
#
_entry.id   AF-A0A8T1RZI9-F1
#
_cell.length_a   1.000
_cell.length_b   1.000
_cell.length_c   1.000
_cell.angle_alpha   90.00
_cell.angle_beta   90.00
_cell.angle_gamma   90.00
#
_symmetry.space_group_name_H-M   'P 1'
#
loop_
_entity.id
_entity.type
_entity.pdbx_description
1 polymer ?
#
loop_
_entity_poly.entity_id
_entity_poly.type
_entity_poly.pdbx_seq_one_letter_code
_entity_poly.pdbx_strand_id
1 'polypeptide(L)'
;MLGDGLGAKETPRQKYQRLLHEVHELSTEVEKIQSTAKEAAAEEKLSPVALAKQVGALKQQLVSTHLEKLLGPDAAINLTDPDGALAKRLLIQLEVAKSARGTPGAGKSPSKAPAPAGNMVTYELHSRPEQDKFSQAAKMAELEKRLSELEATVCCEQDSQNPLVVGLQGASLMETVEILQAKVSTLDVAVLDQVEARLQSVLGKVNEIAKHKVAVEDADTQSKVHQLYEAVQRWSPLATTLPALVQRLATVKQLHEQAMQFGQLLTHLDTTQQMIANSLKDNATLLTQVQQTMKENLVAVEENFAGMDARVKQLSQ
;
A
#
# COMPACT_ATOMS: atom_id res chain seq x y z
N MET A 1 31.99 23.93 22.74
CA MET A 1 33.17 24.21 21.90
C MET A 1 34.17 23.08 22.12
N LEU A 2 33.92 21.90 21.56
CA LEU A 2 34.96 20.87 21.42
C LEU A 2 35.58 21.13 20.05
N GLY A 3 36.87 21.45 20.04
CA GLY A 3 37.60 21.90 18.86
C GLY A 3 37.70 20.82 17.81
N ASP A 4 37.72 21.26 16.56
CA ASP A 4 38.09 20.45 15.40
C ASP A 4 39.42 19.74 15.68
N GLY A 5 39.39 18.40 15.72
CA GLY A 5 40.62 17.61 15.65
C GLY A 5 40.83 16.49 16.67
N LEU A 6 39.84 16.03 17.44
CA LEU A 6 40.03 14.85 18.31
C LEU A 6 38.95 13.78 18.10
N GLY A 7 39.36 12.69 17.45
CA GLY A 7 38.54 11.57 16.97
C GLY A 7 37.94 10.65 18.04
N ALA A 8 37.07 11.18 18.90
CA ALA A 8 36.12 10.37 19.67
C ALA A 8 34.80 10.22 18.88
N LYS A 9 34.19 9.03 18.88
CA LYS A 9 32.87 8.79 18.24
C LYS A 9 31.84 9.76 18.84
N GLU A 10 31.42 10.74 18.06
CA GLU A 10 30.44 11.74 18.47
C GLU A 10 29.10 11.07 18.84
N THR A 11 28.48 11.54 19.92
CA THR A 11 27.10 11.14 20.23
C THR A 11 26.13 11.72 19.17
N PRO A 12 25.00 11.06 18.86
CA PRO A 12 24.07 11.55 17.84
C PRO A 12 23.58 12.98 18.06
N ARG A 13 23.43 13.40 19.33
CA ARG A 13 23.04 14.76 19.71
C ARG A 13 24.16 15.77 19.46
N GLN A 14 25.41 15.41 19.76
CA GLN A 14 26.56 16.25 19.52
C GLN A 14 26.84 16.43 18.03
N LYS A 15 26.71 15.35 17.24
CA LYS A 15 26.81 15.39 15.77
C LYS A 15 25.73 16.27 15.14
N TYR A 16 24.50 16.25 15.67
CA TYR A 16 23.43 17.14 15.24
C TYR A 16 23.73 18.62 15.51
N GLN A 17 24.25 18.94 16.70
CA GLN A 17 24.63 20.31 17.05
C GLN A 17 25.80 20.81 16.17
N ARG A 18 26.77 19.95 15.86
CA ARG A 18 27.85 20.27 14.91
C ARG A 18 27.30 20.51 13.50
N LEU A 19 26.49 19.58 12.96
CA LEU A 19 25.87 19.74 11.65
C LEU A 19 25.01 21.00 11.55
N LEU A 20 24.26 21.36 12.60
CA LEU A 20 23.53 22.63 12.63
C LEU A 20 24.46 23.85 12.56
N HIS A 21 25.60 23.79 13.25
CA HIS A 21 26.59 24.87 13.23
C HIS A 21 27.29 24.95 11.87
N GLU A 22 27.72 23.82 11.31
CA GLU A 22 28.35 23.74 9.98
C GLU A 22 27.41 24.18 8.86
N VAL A 23 26.13 23.79 8.91
CA VAL A 23 25.12 24.25 7.95
C VAL A 23 24.84 25.75 8.12
N HIS A 24 24.90 26.27 9.34
CA HIS A 24 24.75 27.70 9.58
C HIS A 24 25.96 28.49 9.10
N GLU A 25 27.17 28.02 9.37
CA GLU A 25 28.44 28.60 8.92
C GLU A 25 28.50 28.61 7.39
N LEU A 26 28.21 27.47 6.75
CA LEU A 26 28.11 27.37 5.29
C LEU A 26 27.05 28.32 4.72
N SER A 27 25.90 28.48 5.39
CA SER A 27 24.88 29.46 4.98
C SER A 27 25.43 30.90 5.04
N THR A 28 26.14 31.25 6.11
CA THR A 28 26.74 32.60 6.26
C THR A 28 27.89 32.83 5.29
N GLU A 29 28.68 31.80 4.99
CA GLU A 29 29.77 31.86 4.04
C GLU A 29 29.25 32.01 2.61
N VAL A 30 28.19 31.28 2.24
CA VAL A 30 27.54 31.42 0.94
C VAL A 30 26.81 32.77 0.80
N GLU A 31 26.19 33.31 1.86
CA GLU A 31 25.63 34.67 1.86
C GLU A 31 26.73 35.74 1.71
N LYS A 32 27.88 35.54 2.38
CA LYS A 32 29.05 36.41 2.25
C LYS A 32 29.61 36.36 0.82
N ILE A 33 29.78 35.17 0.26
CA ILE A 33 30.21 34.95 -1.13
C ILE A 33 29.17 35.54 -2.11
N GLN A 34 27.88 35.47 -1.81
CA GLN A 34 26.83 36.10 -2.61
C GLN A 34 26.95 37.63 -2.58
N SER A 35 27.24 38.23 -1.43
CA SER A 35 27.43 39.68 -1.31
C SER A 35 28.67 40.18 -2.08
N THR A 36 29.75 39.41 -2.06
CA THR A 36 31.00 39.73 -2.79
C THR A 36 30.95 39.36 -4.27
N ALA A 37 30.26 38.28 -4.66
CA ALA A 37 30.08 37.87 -6.05
C ALA A 37 29.08 38.79 -6.80
N LYS A 38 28.21 39.50 -6.08
CA LYS A 38 27.39 40.58 -6.66
C LYS A 38 28.25 41.71 -7.23
N GLU A 39 29.51 41.83 -6.80
CA GLU A 39 30.50 42.80 -7.31
C GLU A 39 31.37 42.23 -8.45
N ALA A 40 31.40 40.90 -8.66
CA ALA A 40 32.19 40.23 -9.70
C ALA A 40 31.30 39.35 -10.58
N ALA A 41 30.72 39.95 -11.63
CA ALA A 41 29.67 39.38 -12.49
C ALA A 41 30.10 38.25 -13.44
N ALA A 42 31.09 37.41 -13.08
CA ALA A 42 31.54 36.33 -13.93
C ALA A 42 32.00 35.12 -13.11
N GLU A 43 31.07 34.23 -12.75
CA GLU A 43 31.29 32.81 -13.01
C GLU A 43 29.98 32.01 -13.05
N GLU A 44 29.92 31.18 -14.08
CA GLU A 44 28.75 30.52 -14.64
C GLU A 44 28.54 29.15 -13.96
N LYS A 45 27.27 28.81 -13.70
CA LYS A 45 26.68 27.46 -13.41
C LYS A 45 26.47 27.00 -11.97
N LEU A 46 27.01 27.66 -10.94
CA LEU A 46 26.59 27.44 -9.55
C LEU A 46 26.40 28.79 -8.86
N SER A 47 25.23 29.41 -9.06
CA SER A 47 24.98 30.69 -8.41
C SER A 47 25.02 30.49 -6.88
N PRO A 48 25.76 31.31 -6.13
CA PRO A 48 25.81 31.21 -4.67
C PRO A 48 24.40 31.33 -4.07
N VAL A 49 23.48 31.99 -4.77
CA VAL A 49 22.05 32.04 -4.45
C VAL A 49 21.37 30.66 -4.50
N ALA A 50 21.69 29.83 -5.48
CA ALA A 50 21.17 28.46 -5.59
C ALA A 50 21.74 27.56 -4.48
N LEU A 51 23.02 27.69 -4.14
CA LEU A 51 23.61 27.00 -2.99
C LEU A 51 22.99 27.45 -1.67
N ALA A 52 22.80 28.76 -1.45
CA ALA A 52 22.14 29.28 -0.26
C ALA A 52 20.72 28.72 -0.11
N LYS A 53 19.98 28.63 -1.23
CA LYS A 53 18.63 28.04 -1.25
C LYS A 53 18.66 26.54 -0.92
N GLN A 54 19.64 25.79 -1.42
CA GLN A 54 19.80 24.36 -1.10
C GLN A 54 20.22 24.14 0.36
N VAL A 55 21.14 24.95 0.88
CA VAL A 55 21.58 24.91 2.29
C VAL A 55 20.43 25.31 3.23
N GLY A 56 19.65 26.32 2.86
CA GLY A 56 18.41 26.70 3.56
C GLY A 56 17.36 25.57 3.56
N ALA A 57 17.17 24.89 2.43
CA ALA A 57 16.28 23.73 2.33
C ALA A 57 16.79 22.56 3.20
N LEU A 58 18.10 22.29 3.20
CA LEU A 58 18.72 21.25 4.03
C LEU A 58 18.57 21.57 5.52
N LYS A 59 18.76 22.83 5.93
CA LYS A 59 18.50 23.29 7.29
C LYS A 59 17.04 23.06 7.68
N GLN A 60 16.10 23.39 6.80
CA GLN A 60 14.67 23.17 7.04
C GLN A 60 14.33 21.68 7.19
N GLN A 61 14.91 20.81 6.35
CA GLN A 61 14.74 19.36 6.45
C GLN A 61 15.34 18.78 7.76
N LEU A 62 16.51 19.27 8.17
CA LEU A 62 17.17 18.83 9.41
C LEU A 62 16.38 19.25 10.66
N VAL A 63 15.78 20.45 10.64
CA VAL A 63 14.89 20.90 11.72
C VAL A 63 13.57 20.12 11.71
N SER A 64 12.98 19.86 10.54
CA SER A 64 11.74 19.09 10.41
C SER A 64 11.88 17.65 10.92
N THR A 65 12.96 16.96 10.55
CA THR A 65 13.24 15.59 11.03
C THR A 65 13.53 15.52 12.52
N HIS A 66 14.19 16.56 13.08
CA HIS A 66 14.36 16.67 14.52
C HIS A 66 13.03 16.93 15.24
N LEU A 67 12.18 17.77 14.66
CA LEU A 67 10.83 18.05 15.18
C LEU A 67 9.98 16.78 15.17
N GLU A 68 9.99 16.00 14.09
CA GLU A 68 9.28 14.70 14.01
C GLU A 68 9.75 13.72 15.10
N LYS A 69 11.06 13.67 15.38
CA LYS A 69 11.61 12.84 16.45
C LYS A 69 11.22 13.33 17.86
N LEU A 70 11.05 14.63 18.06
CA LEU A 70 10.64 15.22 19.34
C LEU A 70 9.14 15.10 19.60
N LEU A 71 8.31 15.25 18.56
CA LEU A 71 6.86 15.18 18.65
C LEU A 71 6.34 13.73 18.61
N GLY A 72 7.13 12.81 18.08
CA GLY A 72 6.77 11.40 17.95
C GLY A 72 6.19 11.07 16.56
N PRO A 73 6.27 9.80 16.14
CA PRO A 73 6.04 9.37 14.75
C PRO A 73 4.62 9.57 14.20
N ASP A 74 3.64 9.97 15.01
CA ASP A 74 2.22 10.10 14.63
C ASP A 74 1.60 11.47 15.00
N ALA A 75 2.41 12.44 15.42
CA ALA A 75 1.90 13.74 15.84
C ALA A 75 1.58 14.65 14.62
N ALA A 76 0.33 14.66 14.20
CA ALA A 76 -0.16 15.58 13.17
C ALA A 76 -0.30 17.01 13.74
N ILE A 77 0.63 17.91 13.40
CA ILE A 77 0.54 19.34 13.74
C ILE A 77 -0.38 20.04 12.73
N ASN A 78 -1.59 20.40 13.16
CA ASN A 78 -2.49 21.23 12.36
C ASN A 78 -2.32 22.70 12.72
N LEU A 79 -1.51 23.44 11.95
CA LEU A 79 -1.28 24.88 12.18
C LEU A 79 -2.52 25.75 11.93
N THR A 80 -3.51 25.23 11.20
CA THR A 80 -4.78 25.90 10.90
C THR A 80 -5.83 25.75 11.99
N ASP A 81 -5.70 24.76 12.88
CA ASP A 81 -6.59 24.54 14.02
C ASP A 81 -5.80 23.98 15.22
N PRO A 82 -5.03 24.84 15.92
CA PRO A 82 -4.12 24.40 16.99
C PRO A 82 -4.84 23.78 18.20
N ASP A 83 -6.08 24.21 18.49
CA ASP A 83 -6.88 23.75 19.64
C ASP A 83 -8.00 22.76 19.25
N GLY A 84 -8.10 22.40 17.96
CA GLY A 84 -9.22 21.63 17.43
C GLY A 84 -10.57 22.37 17.54
N ALA A 85 -10.55 23.70 17.64
CA ALA A 85 -11.72 24.54 17.86
C ALA A 85 -12.61 24.63 16.62
N LEU A 86 -12.02 24.64 15.42
CA LEU A 86 -12.78 24.59 14.16
C LEU A 86 -13.44 23.23 13.99
N ALA A 87 -12.73 22.14 14.31
CA ALA A 87 -13.32 20.79 14.31
C ALA A 87 -14.52 20.67 15.27
N LYS A 88 -14.39 21.17 16.50
CA LYS A 88 -15.48 21.21 17.49
C LYS A 88 -16.67 22.07 17.01
N ARG A 89 -16.40 23.25 16.45
CA ARG A 89 -17.45 24.14 15.92
C ARG A 89 -18.21 23.49 14.76
N LEU A 90 -17.50 22.82 13.84
CA LEU A 90 -18.12 22.11 12.74
C LEU A 90 -19.01 20.97 13.26
N LEU A 91 -18.53 20.14 14.19
CA LEU A 91 -19.34 19.09 14.81
C LEU A 91 -20.64 19.64 15.43
N ILE A 92 -20.55 20.73 16.20
CA ILE A 92 -21.73 21.37 16.81
C ILE A 92 -22.69 21.91 15.75
N GLN A 93 -22.18 22.57 14.70
CA GLN A 93 -23.02 23.08 13.60
C GLN A 93 -23.75 21.96 12.85
N LEU A 94 -23.11 20.79 12.71
CA LEU A 94 -23.71 19.62 12.10
C LEU A 94 -24.73 18.93 13.00
N GLU A 95 -24.49 18.87 14.30
CA GLU A 95 -25.48 18.41 15.28
C GLU A 95 -26.71 19.32 15.33
N VAL A 96 -26.52 20.64 15.24
CA VAL A 96 -27.62 21.62 15.13
C VAL A 96 -28.38 21.46 13.82
N ALA A 97 -27.70 21.31 12.69
CA ALA A 97 -28.35 21.08 11.39
C ALA A 97 -29.08 19.72 11.33
N LYS A 98 -28.55 18.68 11.99
CA LYS A 98 -29.21 17.37 12.15
C LYS A 98 -30.45 17.48 13.03
N SER A 99 -30.37 18.20 14.14
CA SER A 99 -31.49 18.43 15.07
C SER A 99 -32.59 19.28 14.44
N ALA A 100 -32.25 20.24 13.58
CA ALA A 100 -33.20 21.04 12.81
C ALA A 100 -33.95 20.24 11.72
N ARG A 101 -33.45 19.07 11.31
CA ARG A 101 -34.07 18.18 10.31
C ARG A 101 -34.89 17.04 10.93
N GLY A 102 -34.90 16.92 12.26
CA GLY A 102 -35.55 15.85 13.02
C GLY A 102 -37.04 16.06 13.29
N THR A 103 -37.88 16.10 12.26
CA THR A 103 -39.31 15.71 12.36
C THR A 103 -39.64 14.76 11.20
N PRO A 104 -39.78 13.44 11.46
CA PRO A 104 -40.18 12.50 10.41
C PRO A 104 -41.71 12.48 10.32
N GLY A 105 -42.25 13.07 9.26
CA GLY A 105 -43.68 13.03 8.93
C GLY A 105 -43.87 12.87 7.43
N ALA A 106 -44.18 11.64 7.02
CA ALA A 106 -44.77 11.17 5.77
C ALA A 106 -44.92 12.15 4.57
N GLY A 107 -44.28 11.78 3.45
CA GLY A 107 -44.97 11.66 2.16
C GLY A 107 -44.98 12.86 1.19
N LYS A 108 -44.43 12.58 -0.01
CA LYS A 108 -44.78 13.07 -1.37
C LYS A 108 -44.06 14.30 -1.95
N SER A 109 -43.24 13.98 -2.98
CA SER A 109 -43.00 14.70 -4.26
C SER A 109 -42.22 16.03 -4.26
N PRO A 110 -41.13 16.17 -5.05
CA PRO A 110 -40.51 17.47 -5.30
C PRO A 110 -41.02 18.09 -6.61
N SER A 111 -41.64 19.25 -6.54
CA SER A 111 -41.72 20.19 -7.66
C SER A 111 -41.44 21.63 -7.21
N LYS A 112 -40.35 22.15 -7.79
CA LYS A 112 -40.05 23.55 -8.16
C LYS A 112 -39.63 24.61 -7.10
N ALA A 113 -38.45 25.17 -7.42
CA ALA A 113 -37.82 26.44 -7.04
C ALA A 113 -36.86 26.47 -5.81
N PRO A 114 -35.64 27.06 -5.96
CA PRO A 114 -34.64 27.10 -4.91
C PRO A 114 -34.93 28.24 -3.91
N ALA A 115 -35.21 27.85 -2.66
CA ALA A 115 -35.25 28.75 -1.51
C ALA A 115 -33.83 29.22 -1.12
N PRO A 116 -33.67 30.38 -0.47
CA PRO A 116 -32.36 30.97 -0.20
C PRO A 116 -31.54 30.11 0.76
N ALA A 117 -30.24 30.01 0.45
CA ALA A 117 -29.25 29.20 1.15
C ALA A 117 -28.97 29.73 2.57
N GLY A 118 -29.80 29.36 3.53
CA GLY A 118 -29.57 29.63 4.96
C GLY A 118 -29.10 28.41 5.76
N ASN A 119 -29.32 27.19 5.27
CA ASN A 119 -28.99 25.97 6.02
C ASN A 119 -28.85 24.73 5.13
N MET A 120 -28.28 24.89 3.93
CA MET A 120 -28.02 23.76 3.03
C MET A 120 -26.62 23.22 3.32
N VAL A 121 -26.55 22.09 4.03
CA VAL A 121 -25.29 21.40 4.30
C VAL A 121 -24.91 20.59 3.04
N THR A 122 -24.07 21.18 2.20
CA THR A 122 -23.47 20.49 1.05
C THR A 122 -22.11 19.95 1.47
N TYR A 123 -21.98 18.61 1.53
CA TYR A 123 -20.70 17.95 1.72
C TYR A 123 -20.18 17.46 0.38
N GLU A 124 -19.06 18.01 -0.05
CA GLU A 124 -18.36 17.57 -1.25
C GLU A 124 -17.11 16.80 -0.85
N LEU A 125 -17.19 15.47 -0.93
CA LEU A 125 -16.07 14.58 -0.64
C LEU A 125 -15.32 14.25 -1.93
N HIS A 126 -14.18 14.92 -2.14
CA HIS A 126 -13.25 14.60 -3.23
C HIS A 126 -12.15 13.67 -2.71
N SER A 127 -12.48 12.40 -2.47
CA SER A 127 -11.49 11.37 -2.14
C SER A 127 -11.88 10.03 -2.75
N ARG A 128 -10.88 9.20 -3.09
CA ARG A 128 -11.05 7.80 -3.51
C ARG A 128 -10.55 6.86 -2.41
N PRO A 129 -11.22 6.81 -1.24
CA PRO A 129 -10.75 6.01 -0.11
C PRO A 129 -10.65 4.52 -0.42
N GLU A 130 -11.45 4.02 -1.38
CA GLU A 130 -11.41 2.62 -1.80
C GLU A 130 -10.11 2.23 -2.52
N GLN A 131 -9.48 3.16 -3.26
CA GLN A 131 -8.20 2.91 -3.92
C GLN A 131 -7.05 2.81 -2.90
N ASP A 132 -7.09 3.65 -1.87
CA ASP A 132 -6.10 3.65 -0.80
C ASP A 132 -6.25 2.41 0.08
N LYS A 133 -7.49 2.03 0.44
CA LYS A 133 -7.79 0.78 1.14
C LYS A 133 -7.30 -0.44 0.36
N PHE A 134 -7.54 -0.49 -0.94
CA PHE A 134 -7.06 -1.58 -1.80
C PHE A 134 -5.52 -1.63 -1.81
N SER A 135 -4.86 -0.48 -1.93
CA SER A 135 -3.40 -0.39 -1.96
C SER A 135 -2.76 -0.77 -0.62
N GLN A 136 -3.39 -0.42 0.50
CA GLN A 136 -2.96 -0.82 1.85
C GLN A 136 -3.18 -2.32 2.08
N ALA A 137 -4.35 -2.85 1.71
CA ALA A 137 -4.66 -4.28 1.81
C ALA A 137 -3.72 -5.14 0.96
N ALA A 138 -3.35 -4.69 -0.25
CA ALA A 138 -2.39 -5.37 -1.11
C ALA A 138 -1.00 -5.51 -0.45
N LYS A 139 -0.49 -4.41 0.16
CA LYS A 139 0.78 -4.45 0.91
C LYS A 139 0.71 -5.38 2.12
N MET A 140 -0.42 -5.38 2.83
CA MET A 140 -0.64 -6.25 3.97
C MET A 140 -0.66 -7.73 3.55
N ALA A 141 -1.34 -8.06 2.45
CA ALA A 141 -1.39 -9.42 1.91
C ALA A 141 -0.03 -9.94 1.43
N GLU A 142 0.80 -9.07 0.83
CA GLU A 142 2.18 -9.43 0.46
C GLU A 142 3.03 -9.75 1.69
N LEU A 143 2.93 -8.91 2.73
CA LEU A 143 3.63 -9.14 4.00
C LEU A 143 3.14 -10.42 4.69
N GLU A 144 1.83 -10.68 4.69
CA GLU A 144 1.24 -11.92 5.22
C GLU A 144 1.78 -13.14 4.47
N LYS A 145 1.76 -13.13 3.13
CA LYS A 145 2.29 -14.22 2.32
C LYS A 145 3.77 -14.50 2.65
N ARG A 146 4.60 -13.45 2.70
CA ARG A 146 6.02 -13.59 3.03
C ARG A 146 6.22 -14.10 4.47
N LEU A 147 5.37 -13.67 5.41
CA LEU A 147 5.41 -14.13 6.79
C LEU A 147 5.02 -15.61 6.88
N SER A 148 3.99 -16.07 6.16
CA SER A 148 3.60 -17.48 6.12
C SER A 148 4.67 -18.37 5.50
N GLU A 149 5.36 -17.90 4.45
CA GLU A 149 6.51 -18.60 3.87
C GLU A 149 7.68 -18.70 4.87
N LEU A 150 7.93 -17.63 5.63
CA LEU A 150 8.94 -17.62 6.68
C LEU A 150 8.55 -18.53 7.86
N GLU A 151 7.28 -18.54 8.24
CA GLU A 151 6.75 -19.40 9.29
C GLU A 151 6.86 -20.87 8.90
N ALA A 152 6.51 -21.24 7.66
CA ALA A 152 6.64 -22.61 7.18
C ALA A 152 8.10 -23.12 7.17
N THR A 153 9.07 -22.22 6.93
CA THR A 153 10.50 -22.56 6.90
C THR A 153 11.15 -22.60 8.29
N VAL A 154 10.67 -21.79 9.24
CA VAL A 154 11.25 -21.67 10.59
C VAL A 154 10.50 -22.52 11.62
N CYS A 155 9.18 -22.66 11.49
CA CYS A 155 8.30 -23.42 12.39
C CYS A 155 7.88 -24.76 11.79
N CYS A 156 8.84 -25.60 11.38
CA CYS A 156 8.49 -27.02 11.26
C CYS A 156 8.14 -27.53 12.65
N GLU A 157 6.95 -28.14 12.81
CA GLU A 157 6.50 -28.69 14.11
C GLU A 157 7.66 -29.46 14.73
N GLN A 158 8.04 -29.06 15.95
CA GLN A 158 9.01 -29.81 16.71
C GLN A 158 8.41 -31.20 16.90
N ASP A 159 9.08 -32.21 16.35
CA ASP A 159 8.93 -33.60 16.78
C ASP A 159 9.36 -33.65 18.25
N SER A 160 8.45 -33.22 19.14
CA SER A 160 8.53 -33.31 20.60
C SER A 160 8.71 -34.76 21.06
N GLN A 161 8.59 -35.70 20.12
CA GLN A 161 8.67 -37.13 20.30
C GLN A 161 10.10 -37.70 20.17
N ASN A 162 11.12 -36.91 19.77
CA ASN A 162 12.49 -37.42 19.73
C ASN A 162 13.31 -37.01 20.98
N PRO A 163 13.40 -37.86 22.02
CA PRO A 163 14.15 -37.55 23.24
C PRO A 163 15.65 -37.34 23.00
N LEU A 164 16.18 -37.76 21.85
CA LEU A 164 17.58 -37.55 21.48
C LEU A 164 17.89 -36.09 21.10
N VAL A 165 16.86 -35.28 20.82
CA VAL A 165 16.99 -33.87 20.40
C VAL A 165 16.89 -32.90 21.58
N VAL A 166 16.50 -33.38 22.77
CA VAL A 166 16.27 -32.54 23.97
C VAL A 166 17.52 -31.76 24.40
N GLY A 167 18.72 -32.31 24.19
CA GLY A 167 19.99 -31.62 24.50
C GLY A 167 20.48 -30.65 23.41
N LEU A 168 19.77 -30.57 22.28
CA LEU A 168 20.09 -29.71 21.14
C LEU A 168 19.11 -28.54 21.01
N GLN A 169 17.93 -28.60 21.63
CA GLN A 169 16.95 -27.51 21.61
C GLN A 169 17.37 -26.37 22.57
N GLY A 170 17.83 -25.27 21.99
CA GLY A 170 17.92 -23.97 22.67
C GLY A 170 16.58 -23.24 22.69
N ALA A 171 16.45 -22.18 23.50
CA ALA A 171 15.26 -21.33 23.57
C ALA A 171 15.03 -20.54 22.26
N SER A 172 16.05 -20.42 21.41
CA SER A 172 15.96 -19.85 20.07
C SER A 172 16.64 -20.76 19.03
N LEU A 173 16.26 -20.58 17.75
CA LEU A 173 16.92 -21.27 16.64
C LEU A 173 18.43 -20.96 16.60
N MET A 174 18.81 -19.71 16.92
CA MET A 174 20.22 -19.30 16.98
C MET A 174 20.99 -20.09 18.04
N GLU A 175 20.44 -20.19 19.25
CA GLU A 175 21.05 -20.95 20.34
C GLU A 175 21.16 -22.45 20.00
N THR A 176 20.15 -23.01 19.33
CA THR A 176 20.21 -24.39 18.79
C THR A 176 21.37 -24.57 17.81
N VAL A 177 21.57 -23.61 16.89
CA VAL A 177 22.68 -23.62 15.92
C VAL A 177 24.03 -23.45 16.61
N GLU A 178 24.14 -22.60 17.63
CA GLU A 178 25.37 -22.41 18.41
C GLU A 178 25.74 -23.68 19.19
N ILE A 179 24.76 -24.35 19.80
CA ILE A 179 24.97 -25.65 20.46
C ILE A 179 25.44 -26.69 19.43
N LEU A 180 24.79 -26.79 18.26
CA LEU A 180 25.23 -27.70 17.20
C LEU A 180 26.65 -27.37 16.73
N GLN A 181 26.97 -26.09 16.52
CA GLN A 181 28.29 -25.65 16.09
C GLN A 181 29.36 -25.99 17.12
N ALA A 182 29.08 -25.78 18.41
CA ALA A 182 29.96 -26.19 19.49
C ALA A 182 30.19 -27.71 19.47
N LYS A 183 29.13 -28.52 19.34
CA LYS A 183 29.24 -29.98 19.23
C LYS A 183 30.06 -30.41 18.01
N VAL A 184 29.85 -29.79 16.85
CA VAL A 184 30.64 -30.03 15.61
C VAL A 184 32.10 -29.64 15.81
N SER A 185 32.40 -28.55 16.51
CA SER A 185 33.79 -28.16 16.80
C SER A 185 34.50 -29.11 17.78
N THR A 186 33.75 -29.81 18.64
CA THR A 186 34.30 -30.82 19.57
C THR A 186 34.49 -32.20 18.93
N LEU A 187 34.02 -32.41 17.70
CA LEU A 187 34.17 -33.67 16.98
C LEU A 187 35.61 -33.80 16.45
N ASP A 188 36.45 -34.50 17.20
CA ASP A 188 37.78 -34.95 16.76
C ASP A 188 37.68 -36.27 15.99
N VAL A 189 38.31 -36.33 14.82
CA VAL A 189 38.30 -37.48 13.90
C VAL A 189 38.83 -38.75 14.58
N ALA A 190 39.83 -38.63 15.46
CA ALA A 190 40.42 -39.78 16.15
C ALA A 190 39.48 -40.42 17.19
N VAL A 191 38.61 -39.63 17.82
CA VAL A 191 37.63 -40.11 18.81
C VAL A 191 36.34 -40.56 18.12
N LEU A 192 36.04 -40.01 16.94
CA LEU A 192 34.87 -40.37 16.15
C LEU A 192 34.88 -41.85 15.72
N ASP A 193 36.02 -42.39 15.29
CA ASP A 193 36.15 -43.80 14.90
C ASP A 193 35.85 -44.75 16.08
N GLN A 194 36.30 -44.40 17.29
CA GLN A 194 36.05 -45.18 18.49
C GLN A 194 34.58 -45.11 18.93
N VAL A 195 33.95 -43.93 18.77
CA VAL A 195 32.52 -43.73 19.04
C VAL A 195 31.68 -44.47 17.99
N GLU A 196 32.08 -44.46 16.72
CA GLU A 196 31.42 -45.19 15.64
C GLU A 196 31.45 -46.70 15.88
N ALA A 197 32.59 -47.28 16.26
CA ALA A 197 32.69 -48.70 16.61
C ALA A 197 31.76 -49.09 17.77
N ARG A 198 31.61 -48.20 18.77
CA ARG A 198 30.66 -48.40 19.87
C ARG A 198 29.20 -48.25 19.43
N LEU A 199 28.89 -47.27 18.58
CA LEU A 199 27.57 -47.09 17.99
C LEU A 199 27.16 -48.29 17.14
N GLN A 200 28.09 -48.90 16.40
CA GLN A 200 27.83 -50.14 15.66
C GLN A 200 27.49 -51.31 16.59
N SER A 201 28.14 -51.42 17.75
CA SER A 201 27.78 -52.41 18.77
C SER A 201 26.38 -52.17 19.35
N VAL A 202 26.02 -50.91 19.62
CA VAL A 202 24.68 -50.54 20.08
C VAL A 202 23.63 -50.82 19.01
N LEU A 203 23.89 -50.47 17.75
CA LEU A 203 23.02 -50.77 16.61
C LEU A 203 22.79 -52.28 16.45
N GLY A 204 23.85 -53.09 16.62
CA GLY A 204 23.73 -54.55 16.64
C GLY A 204 22.78 -55.05 17.73
N LYS A 205 22.86 -54.50 18.95
CA LYS A 205 21.94 -54.84 20.05
C LYS A 205 20.51 -54.38 19.78
N VAL A 206 20.32 -53.19 19.19
CA VAL A 206 18.99 -52.69 18.78
C VAL A 206 18.38 -53.61 17.71
N ASN A 207 19.17 -54.10 16.76
CA ASN A 207 18.72 -55.06 15.76
C ASN A 207 18.35 -56.42 16.35
N GLU A 208 19.07 -56.91 17.36
CA GLU A 208 18.66 -58.13 18.08
C GLU A 208 17.34 -57.94 18.84
N ILE A 209 17.11 -56.75 19.42
CA ILE A 209 15.81 -56.41 20.04
C ILE A 209 14.71 -56.36 18.97
N ALA A 210 14.97 -55.79 17.80
CA ALA A 210 14.04 -55.76 16.68
C ALA A 210 13.68 -57.18 16.15
N LYS A 211 14.56 -58.18 16.31
CA LYS A 211 14.25 -59.58 15.99
C LYS A 211 13.23 -60.21 16.94
N HIS A 212 13.05 -59.67 18.16
CA HIS A 212 11.94 -60.01 19.05
C HIS A 212 10.64 -59.32 18.55
N LYS A 213 10.22 -59.73 17.35
CA LYS A 213 9.25 -59.09 16.45
C LYS A 213 7.89 -58.77 17.09
N VAL A 214 7.37 -59.66 17.93
CA VAL A 214 5.98 -59.58 18.44
C VAL A 214 5.77 -58.42 19.41
N ALA A 215 6.72 -58.17 20.32
CA ALA A 215 6.59 -57.09 21.29
C ALA A 215 6.88 -55.71 20.67
N VAL A 216 7.75 -55.66 19.65
CA VAL A 216 8.10 -54.42 18.94
C VAL A 216 6.98 -54.01 17.98
N GLU A 217 6.40 -54.96 17.23
CA GLU A 217 5.26 -54.68 16.33
C GLU A 217 4.02 -54.19 17.12
N ASP A 218 3.76 -54.75 18.30
CA ASP A 218 2.65 -54.31 19.16
C ASP A 218 2.87 -52.89 19.72
N ALA A 219 4.09 -52.57 20.17
CA ALA A 219 4.43 -51.22 20.63
C ALA A 219 4.37 -50.16 19.50
N ASP A 220 4.85 -50.50 18.30
CA ASP A 220 4.81 -49.60 17.14
C ASP A 220 3.37 -49.34 16.66
N THR A 221 2.52 -50.36 16.70
CA THR A 221 1.10 -50.19 16.35
C THR A 221 0.36 -49.36 17.40
N GLN A 222 0.63 -49.56 18.69
CA GLN A 222 0.10 -48.70 19.76
C GLN A 222 0.55 -47.23 19.62
N SER A 223 1.82 -46.98 19.28
CA SER A 223 2.34 -45.64 19.03
C SER A 223 1.62 -44.96 17.86
N LYS A 224 1.42 -45.68 16.74
CA LYS A 224 0.66 -45.17 15.59
C LYS A 224 -0.80 -44.90 15.93
N VAL A 225 -1.44 -45.76 16.73
CA VAL A 225 -2.81 -45.54 17.22
C VAL A 225 -2.89 -44.28 18.08
N HIS A 226 -1.90 -44.04 18.94
CA HIS A 226 -1.82 -42.82 19.73
C HIS A 226 -1.67 -41.57 18.86
N GLN A 227 -0.78 -41.60 17.86
CA GLN A 227 -0.63 -40.51 16.88
C GLN A 227 -1.93 -40.23 16.12
N LEU A 228 -2.67 -41.28 15.71
CA LEU A 228 -3.98 -41.13 15.08
C LEU A 228 -5.00 -40.48 16.03
N TYR A 229 -4.99 -40.85 17.30
CA TYR A 229 -5.85 -40.23 18.31
C TYR A 229 -5.54 -38.74 18.49
N GLU A 230 -4.25 -38.37 18.61
CA GLU A 230 -3.83 -36.96 18.69
C GLU A 230 -4.18 -36.18 17.42
N ALA A 231 -4.01 -36.78 16.24
CA ALA A 231 -4.40 -36.17 14.98
C ALA A 231 -5.91 -35.89 14.94
N VAL A 232 -6.74 -36.86 15.33
CA VAL A 232 -8.20 -36.68 15.40
C VAL A 232 -8.58 -35.61 16.41
N GLN A 233 -7.92 -35.55 17.57
CA GLN A 233 -8.19 -34.53 18.58
C GLN A 233 -7.81 -33.12 18.08
N ARG A 234 -6.67 -32.98 17.40
CA ARG A 234 -6.23 -31.71 16.78
C ARG A 234 -7.18 -31.25 15.66
N TRP A 235 -7.73 -32.17 14.89
CA TRP A 235 -8.62 -31.87 13.75
C TRP A 235 -10.10 -31.73 14.14
N SER A 236 -10.52 -32.26 15.30
CA SER A 236 -11.89 -32.17 15.81
C SER A 236 -12.47 -30.73 15.81
N PRO A 237 -11.78 -29.70 16.34
CA PRO A 237 -12.29 -28.33 16.27
C PRO A 237 -12.34 -27.79 14.83
N LEU A 238 -11.35 -28.11 13.98
CA LEU A 238 -11.32 -27.67 12.58
C LEU A 238 -12.47 -28.26 11.75
N ALA A 239 -12.86 -29.51 12.03
CA ALA A 239 -13.94 -30.20 11.32
C ALA A 239 -15.28 -29.44 11.38
N THR A 240 -15.55 -28.76 12.50
CA THR A 240 -16.76 -27.94 12.66
C THR A 240 -16.74 -26.65 11.83
N THR A 241 -15.56 -26.12 11.54
CA THR A 241 -15.37 -24.88 10.76
C THR A 241 -15.21 -25.11 9.26
N LEU A 242 -14.87 -26.34 8.85
CA LEU A 242 -14.60 -26.70 7.46
C LEU A 242 -15.78 -26.39 6.51
N PRO A 243 -17.04 -26.71 6.85
CA PRO A 243 -18.18 -26.38 5.97
C PRO A 243 -18.34 -24.87 5.75
N ALA A 244 -18.10 -24.06 6.78
CA ALA A 244 -18.17 -22.60 6.66
C ALA A 244 -17.04 -22.04 5.78
N LEU A 245 -15.83 -22.60 5.87
CA LEU A 245 -14.71 -22.24 4.99
C LEU A 245 -14.99 -22.59 3.53
N VAL A 246 -15.52 -23.80 3.27
CA VAL A 246 -15.92 -24.23 1.93
C VAL A 246 -17.01 -23.34 1.36
N GLN A 247 -18.01 -22.96 2.17
CA GLN A 247 -19.06 -22.03 1.73
C GLN A 247 -18.49 -20.66 1.36
N ARG A 248 -17.56 -20.12 2.16
CA ARG A 248 -16.87 -18.86 1.83
C ARG A 248 -16.07 -18.98 0.54
N LEU A 249 -15.32 -20.07 0.34
CA LEU A 249 -14.59 -20.33 -0.91
C LEU A 249 -15.53 -20.44 -2.11
N ALA A 250 -16.69 -21.07 -1.96
CA ALA A 250 -17.71 -21.14 -3.01
C ALA A 250 -18.25 -19.75 -3.37
N THR A 251 -18.52 -18.89 -2.38
CA THR A 251 -18.93 -17.49 -2.65
C THR A 251 -17.82 -16.68 -3.33
N VAL A 252 -16.55 -16.89 -2.95
CA VAL A 252 -15.39 -16.24 -3.59
C VAL A 252 -15.21 -16.75 -5.03
N LYS A 253 -15.45 -18.03 -5.29
CA LYS A 253 -15.44 -18.58 -6.65
C LYS A 253 -16.47 -17.87 -7.55
N GLN A 254 -17.70 -17.70 -7.07
CA GLN A 254 -18.73 -16.99 -7.83
C GLN A 254 -18.31 -15.53 -8.11
N LEU A 255 -17.71 -14.86 -7.14
CA LEU A 255 -17.16 -13.52 -7.33
C LEU A 255 -16.02 -13.50 -8.35
N HIS A 256 -15.15 -14.51 -8.34
CA HIS A 256 -14.07 -14.65 -9.31
C HIS A 256 -14.59 -14.86 -10.74
N GLU A 257 -15.63 -15.70 -10.91
CA GLU A 257 -16.31 -15.86 -12.20
C GLU A 257 -16.92 -14.54 -12.70
N GLN A 258 -17.55 -13.78 -11.80
CA GLN A 258 -18.09 -12.45 -12.13
C GLN A 258 -16.98 -11.46 -12.51
N ALA A 259 -15.83 -11.48 -11.82
CA ALA A 259 -14.68 -10.63 -12.16
C ALA A 259 -14.09 -11.00 -13.54
N MET A 260 -14.09 -12.29 -13.91
CA MET A 260 -13.68 -12.72 -15.24
C MET A 260 -14.62 -12.21 -16.34
N GLN A 261 -15.94 -12.24 -16.09
CA GLN A 261 -16.94 -11.67 -17.00
C GLN A 261 -16.83 -10.15 -17.10
N PHE A 262 -16.44 -9.46 -16.01
CA PHE A 262 -16.25 -8.01 -16.02
C PHE A 262 -15.17 -7.57 -17.01
N GLY A 263 -14.06 -8.31 -17.12
CA GLY A 263 -13.02 -8.02 -18.12
C GLY A 263 -13.55 -8.08 -19.55
N GLN A 264 -14.34 -9.11 -19.86
CA GLN A 264 -14.99 -9.25 -21.18
C GLN A 264 -16.01 -8.12 -21.41
N LEU A 265 -16.85 -7.82 -20.43
CA LEU A 265 -17.84 -6.74 -20.52
C LEU A 265 -17.16 -5.38 -20.74
N LEU A 266 -16.01 -5.12 -20.11
CA LEU A 266 -15.25 -3.89 -20.28
C LEU A 266 -14.72 -3.75 -21.71
N THR A 267 -14.20 -4.83 -22.31
CA THR A 267 -13.76 -4.81 -23.71
C THR A 267 -14.93 -4.58 -24.68
N HIS A 268 -16.09 -5.19 -24.41
CA HIS A 268 -17.30 -4.97 -25.20
C HIS A 268 -17.78 -3.51 -25.05
N LEU A 269 -17.73 -2.96 -23.84
CA LEU A 269 -18.12 -1.57 -23.57
C LEU A 269 -17.19 -0.58 -24.28
N ASP A 270 -15.87 -0.80 -24.25
CA ASP A 270 -14.90 0.00 -25.01
C ASP A 270 -15.19 -0.03 -26.52
N THR A 271 -15.45 -1.22 -27.07
CA THR A 271 -15.83 -1.37 -28.49
C THR A 271 -17.12 -0.60 -28.81
N THR A 272 -18.14 -0.67 -27.94
CA THR A 272 -19.37 0.11 -28.12
C THR A 272 -19.15 1.61 -28.00
N GLN A 273 -18.27 2.07 -27.10
CA GLN A 273 -17.90 3.48 -26.98
C GLN A 273 -17.18 3.98 -28.23
N GLN A 274 -16.27 3.19 -28.81
CA GLN A 274 -15.61 3.53 -30.07
C GLN A 274 -16.62 3.62 -31.22
N MET A 275 -17.58 2.68 -31.30
CA MET A 275 -18.67 2.75 -32.30
C MET A 275 -19.54 4.01 -32.13
N ILE A 276 -19.90 4.37 -30.90
CA ILE A 276 -20.67 5.58 -30.61
C ILE A 276 -19.87 6.84 -30.93
N ALA A 277 -18.57 6.86 -30.63
CA ALA A 277 -17.69 7.99 -30.97
C ALA A 277 -17.58 8.18 -32.49
N ASN A 278 -17.47 7.09 -33.25
CA ASN A 278 -17.47 7.11 -34.71
C ASN A 278 -18.81 7.59 -35.27
N SER A 279 -19.94 7.08 -34.76
CA SER A 279 -21.26 7.53 -35.22
C SER A 279 -21.53 9.00 -34.87
N LEU A 280 -21.03 9.49 -33.74
CA LEU A 280 -21.09 10.90 -33.38
C LEU A 280 -20.28 11.76 -34.35
N LYS A 281 -19.10 11.28 -34.78
CA LYS A 281 -18.27 11.94 -35.79
C LYS A 281 -18.97 11.99 -37.14
N ASP A 282 -19.60 10.90 -37.55
CA ASP A 282 -20.37 10.83 -38.81
C ASP A 282 -21.60 11.75 -38.76
N ASN A 283 -22.29 11.82 -37.62
CA ASN A 283 -23.39 12.77 -37.43
C ASN A 283 -22.90 14.23 -37.50
N ALA A 284 -21.72 14.53 -36.96
CA ALA A 284 -21.13 15.85 -37.06
C ALA A 284 -20.77 16.22 -38.50
N THR A 285 -20.21 15.29 -39.29
CA THR A 285 -19.92 15.53 -40.71
C THR A 285 -21.21 15.72 -41.53
N LEU A 286 -22.24 14.91 -41.29
CA LEU A 286 -23.57 15.07 -41.88
C LEU A 286 -24.16 16.44 -41.56
N LEU A 287 -24.10 16.90 -40.30
CA LEU A 287 -24.57 18.23 -39.92
C LEU A 287 -23.80 19.34 -40.66
N THR A 288 -22.47 19.23 -40.79
CA THR A 288 -21.70 20.21 -41.58
C THR A 288 -22.07 20.20 -43.06
N GLN A 289 -22.36 19.03 -43.63
CA GLN A 289 -22.80 18.91 -45.03
C GLN A 289 -24.20 19.50 -45.22
N VAL A 290 -25.13 19.28 -44.27
CA VAL A 290 -26.46 19.90 -44.27
C VAL A 290 -26.35 21.43 -44.15
N GLN A 291 -25.46 21.93 -43.29
CA GLN A 291 -25.22 23.37 -43.15
C GLN A 291 -24.65 23.98 -44.44
N GLN A 292 -23.71 23.29 -45.09
CA GLN A 292 -23.12 23.73 -46.36
C GLN A 292 -24.17 23.73 -47.49
N THR A 293 -24.93 22.65 -47.63
CA THR A 293 -25.99 22.55 -48.65
C THR A 293 -27.12 23.56 -48.42
N MET A 294 -27.51 23.84 -47.17
CA MET A 294 -28.43 24.93 -46.86
C MET A 294 -27.88 26.28 -47.29
N LYS A 295 -26.58 26.55 -47.07
CA LYS A 295 -25.95 27.80 -47.50
C LYS A 295 -25.91 27.93 -49.02
N GLU A 296 -25.54 26.89 -49.73
CA GLU A 296 -25.55 26.85 -51.20
C GLU A 296 -26.96 27.04 -51.77
N ASN A 297 -27.96 26.37 -51.18
CA ASN A 297 -29.36 26.53 -51.56
C ASN A 297 -29.86 27.97 -51.32
N LEU A 298 -29.48 28.61 -50.21
CA LEU A 298 -29.83 30.01 -49.95
C LEU A 298 -29.23 30.97 -50.98
N VAL A 299 -27.95 30.79 -51.35
CA VAL A 299 -27.31 31.58 -52.40
C VAL A 299 -28.01 31.37 -53.74
N ALA A 300 -28.31 30.12 -54.11
CA ALA A 300 -29.04 29.83 -55.35
C ALA A 300 -30.45 30.46 -55.35
N VAL A 301 -31.14 30.47 -54.21
CA VAL A 301 -32.44 31.13 -54.07
C VAL A 301 -32.30 32.66 -54.21
N GLU A 302 -31.30 33.28 -53.58
CA GLU A 302 -31.00 34.72 -53.76
C GLU A 302 -30.70 35.07 -55.21
N GLU A 303 -29.87 34.28 -55.90
CA GLU A 303 -29.55 34.46 -57.33
C GLU A 303 -30.80 34.32 -58.21
N ASN A 304 -31.67 33.35 -57.92
CA ASN A 304 -32.94 33.18 -58.62
C ASN A 304 -33.88 34.38 -58.39
N PHE A 305 -33.99 34.89 -57.16
CA PHE A 305 -34.77 36.09 -56.86
C PHE A 305 -34.21 37.33 -57.55
N ALA A 306 -32.89 37.51 -57.57
CA ALA A 306 -32.24 38.60 -58.29
C ALA A 306 -32.49 38.51 -59.81
N GLY A 307 -32.43 37.30 -60.38
CA GLY A 307 -32.76 37.06 -61.79
C GLY A 307 -34.23 37.33 -62.11
N MET A 308 -35.15 36.95 -61.23
CA MET A 308 -36.57 37.29 -61.36
C MET A 308 -36.81 38.80 -61.27
N ASP A 309 -36.20 39.49 -60.31
CA ASP A 309 -36.32 40.95 -60.15
C ASP A 309 -35.77 41.70 -61.39
N ALA A 310 -34.65 41.24 -61.94
CA ALA A 310 -34.11 41.77 -63.18
C ALA A 310 -35.07 41.60 -64.37
N ARG A 311 -35.72 40.44 -64.49
CA ARG A 311 -36.75 40.19 -65.54
C ARG A 311 -38.01 41.03 -65.33
N VAL A 312 -38.47 41.19 -64.09
CA VAL A 312 -39.62 42.07 -63.77
C VAL A 312 -39.30 43.50 -64.14
N LYS A 313 -38.09 43.98 -63.83
CA LYS A 313 -37.63 45.32 -64.23
C LYS A 313 -37.60 45.50 -65.74
N GLN A 314 -37.11 44.52 -66.49
CA GLN A 314 -37.13 44.53 -67.96
C GLN A 314 -38.53 44.54 -68.58
N LEU A 315 -39.53 43.95 -67.92
CA LEU A 315 -40.93 43.98 -68.36
C LEU A 315 -41.69 45.25 -67.94
N SER A 316 -41.13 46.02 -67.01
CA SER A 316 -41.71 47.28 -66.51
C SER A 316 -41.23 48.54 -67.23
N GLN A 317 -40.37 48.39 -68.24
CA GLN A 317 -40.01 49.41 -69.24
C GLN A 317 -40.76 49.14 -70.54
#